data_AF-A0A7V9P224-F1
#
_entry.id   AF-A0A7V9P224-F1
#
_cell.length_a   1.000
_cell.length_b   1.000
_cell.length_c   1.000
_cell.angle_alpha   90.00
_cell.angle_beta   90.00
_cell.angle_gamma   90.00
#
_symmetry.space_group_name_H-M   'P 1'
#
loop_
_entity.id
_entity.type
_entity.pdbx_description
1 polymer ?
#
loop_
_entity_poly.entity_id
_entity_poly.type
_entity_poly.pdbx_seq_one_letter_code
_entity_poly.pdbx_strand_id
1 'polypeptide(L)'
;MANKYREISTTEKEIEQEIVVEETTRPKSEKPVKPRKKGVLGKGLSAVFSGTFLTNDKTLRHLPFIIFLAFIAILYIANGYYADDKIREVNKISNQLKELRSEYISTKSDLMFASKQSEVAKSAEKLGLKEPVVPPIKIKVDSTQLYKPGK
;
A
#
# COMPACT_ATOMS: atom_id res chain seq x y z
N MET A 1 17.49 22.01 34.95
CA MET A 1 18.12 21.12 33.94
C MET A 1 17.59 21.49 32.55
N ALA A 2 18.31 22.29 31.74
CA ALA A 2 17.83 22.65 30.39
C ALA A 2 18.91 23.20 29.41
N ASN A 3 20.17 22.74 29.44
CA ASN A 3 21.22 23.32 28.56
C ASN A 3 22.06 22.36 27.71
N LYS A 4 21.62 21.10 27.49
CA LYS A 4 22.39 20.13 26.70
C LYS A 4 22.20 20.23 25.17
N TYR A 5 21.23 21.03 24.69
CA TYR A 5 20.86 21.07 23.26
C TYR A 5 21.55 22.18 22.45
N ARG A 6 22.21 23.16 23.10
CA ARG A 6 22.87 24.29 22.41
C ARG A 6 24.27 23.97 21.88
N GLU A 7 24.98 23.02 22.49
CA GLU A 7 26.35 22.67 22.09
C GLU A 7 26.37 21.91 20.75
N ILE A 8 25.41 21.01 20.54
CA ILE A 8 25.31 20.14 19.35
C ILE A 8 25.17 20.97 18.05
N SER A 9 24.35 22.02 18.07
CA SER A 9 24.13 22.90 16.91
C SER A 9 25.32 23.80 16.58
N THR A 10 26.26 23.96 17.52
CA THR A 10 27.45 24.80 17.34
C THR A 10 28.55 23.98 16.67
N THR A 11 28.66 22.69 17.03
CA THR A 11 29.60 21.73 16.42
C THR A 11 29.28 21.44 14.95
N GLU A 12 28.00 21.31 14.56
CA GLU A 12 27.62 21.13 13.14
C GLU A 12 28.03 22.33 12.27
N LYS A 13 27.96 23.55 12.82
CA LYS A 13 28.33 24.77 12.08
C LYS A 13 29.83 24.92 11.89
N GLU A 14 30.63 24.49 12.88
CA GLU A 14 32.09 24.46 12.77
C GLU A 14 32.54 23.42 11.72
N ILE A 15 31.89 22.25 11.68
CA ILE A 15 32.17 21.19 10.71
C ILE A 15 31.79 21.61 9.28
N GLU A 16 30.64 22.25 9.08
CA GLU A 16 30.27 22.78 7.76
C GLU A 16 31.20 23.90 7.28
N GLN A 17 31.69 24.75 8.20
CA GLN A 17 32.66 25.80 7.86
C GLN A 17 34.04 25.23 7.52
N GLU A 18 34.48 24.17 8.19
CA GLU A 18 35.76 23.50 7.90
C GLU A 18 35.73 22.78 6.54
N ILE A 19 34.61 22.13 6.18
CA ILE A 19 34.43 21.43 4.90
C ILE A 19 34.37 22.40 3.71
N VAL A 20 33.76 23.59 3.87
CA VAL A 20 33.61 24.56 2.77
C VAL A 20 34.91 25.30 2.45
N VAL A 21 35.82 25.45 3.43
CA VAL A 21 37.06 26.22 3.25
C VAL A 21 38.14 25.40 2.53
N GLU A 22 38.13 24.07 2.64
CA GLU A 22 39.16 23.21 2.03
C GLU A 22 38.95 22.97 0.52
N GLU A 23 37.73 23.08 0.00
CA GLU A 23 37.42 22.73 -1.39
C GLU A 23 37.67 23.88 -2.40
N THR A 24 37.96 25.09 -1.93
CA THR A 24 38.26 26.23 -2.81
C THR A 24 39.66 26.77 -2.54
N THR A 25 40.70 26.16 -3.12
CA THR A 25 41.88 26.89 -3.64
C THR A 25 42.92 25.99 -4.34
N ARG A 26 43.18 26.31 -5.62
CA ARG A 26 44.35 26.00 -6.49
C ARG A 26 44.27 24.73 -7.37
N PRO A 27 44.96 24.70 -8.54
CA PRO A 27 44.59 25.40 -9.77
C PRO A 27 44.49 24.45 -10.99
N LYS A 28 43.84 24.95 -12.05
CA LYS A 28 43.78 24.37 -13.41
C LYS A 28 45.18 24.05 -13.95
N SER A 29 45.45 22.78 -14.27
CA SER A 29 46.58 22.36 -15.11
C SER A 29 46.09 21.46 -16.24
N GLU A 30 46.33 21.91 -17.48
CA GLU A 30 46.04 21.19 -18.72
C GLU A 30 47.10 20.10 -18.93
N LYS A 31 46.67 18.82 -19.00
CA LYS A 31 47.45 17.67 -19.52
C LYS A 31 46.51 16.68 -20.24
N PRO A 32 47.01 15.90 -21.22
CA PRO A 32 46.38 15.69 -22.53
C PRO A 32 45.23 14.68 -22.52
N VAL A 33 44.28 14.89 -23.44
CA VAL A 33 43.16 13.99 -23.74
C VAL A 33 43.67 12.59 -24.09
N LYS A 34 43.60 11.67 -23.12
CA LYS A 34 43.84 10.24 -23.37
C LYS A 34 42.66 9.66 -24.16
N PRO A 35 42.88 8.81 -25.18
CA PRO A 35 41.81 8.29 -26.00
C PRO A 35 40.92 7.38 -25.15
N ARG A 36 39.63 7.72 -25.06
CA ARG A 36 38.59 6.89 -24.44
C ARG A 36 38.65 5.51 -25.10
N LYS A 37 39.05 4.49 -24.33
CA LYS A 37 39.04 3.08 -24.79
C LYS A 37 37.59 2.69 -25.12
N LYS A 38 37.21 2.85 -26.39
CA LYS A 38 35.89 2.45 -26.88
C LYS A 38 35.77 0.92 -26.87
N GLY A 39 35.02 0.43 -25.88
CA GLY A 39 33.90 -0.48 -26.14
C GLY A 39 34.22 -1.90 -26.55
N VAL A 40 34.91 -2.66 -25.70
CA VAL A 40 34.94 -4.14 -25.83
C VAL A 40 33.53 -4.72 -25.72
N LEU A 41 32.69 -4.15 -24.83
CA LEU A 41 31.28 -4.52 -24.69
C LEU A 41 30.43 -4.10 -25.91
N GLY A 42 30.68 -2.90 -26.44
CA GLY A 42 29.99 -2.40 -27.65
C GLY A 42 30.32 -3.25 -28.88
N LYS A 43 31.60 -3.58 -29.08
CA LYS A 43 32.04 -4.48 -30.15
C LYS A 43 31.43 -5.88 -30.02
N GLY A 44 31.29 -6.39 -28.79
CA GLY A 44 30.64 -7.67 -28.53
C GLY A 44 29.16 -7.67 -28.91
N LEU A 45 28.41 -6.65 -28.48
CA LEU A 45 27.00 -6.51 -28.84
C LEU A 45 26.83 -6.28 -30.35
N SER A 46 27.67 -5.43 -30.95
CA SER A 46 27.66 -5.20 -32.40
C SER A 46 27.98 -6.47 -33.19
N ALA A 47 28.87 -7.33 -32.72
CA ALA A 47 29.19 -8.60 -33.38
C ALA A 47 28.04 -9.63 -33.31
N VAL A 48 27.21 -9.56 -32.27
CA VAL A 48 25.99 -10.36 -32.13
C VAL A 48 24.90 -9.83 -33.06
N PHE A 49 24.70 -8.50 -33.14
CA PHE A 49 23.73 -7.89 -34.05
C PHE A 49 24.16 -7.92 -35.53
N SER A 50 25.45 -7.88 -35.83
CA SER A 50 25.99 -7.95 -37.20
C SER A 50 26.05 -9.37 -37.76
N GLY A 51 25.60 -10.38 -36.99
CA GLY A 51 25.57 -11.77 -37.41
C GLY A 51 26.93 -12.48 -37.46
N THR A 52 28.04 -11.78 -37.21
CA THR A 52 29.39 -12.36 -37.20
C THR A 52 29.55 -13.43 -36.11
N PHE A 53 28.79 -13.31 -35.02
CA PHE A 53 28.71 -14.33 -33.96
C PHE A 53 28.02 -15.62 -34.42
N LEU A 54 27.05 -15.52 -35.33
CA LEU A 54 26.27 -16.65 -35.86
C LEU A 54 27.05 -17.45 -36.92
N THR A 55 28.09 -16.87 -37.52
CA THR A 55 28.92 -17.56 -38.54
C THR A 55 29.98 -18.48 -37.93
N ASN A 56 30.23 -18.42 -36.62
CA ASN A 56 31.20 -19.28 -35.96
C ASN A 56 30.64 -20.70 -35.76
N ASP A 57 31.33 -21.72 -36.28
CA ASP A 57 30.91 -23.14 -36.20
C ASP A 57 30.64 -23.63 -34.77
N LYS A 58 31.40 -23.13 -33.79
CA LYS A 58 31.22 -23.45 -32.37
C LYS A 58 29.94 -22.83 -31.79
N THR A 59 29.59 -21.62 -32.23
CA THR A 59 28.41 -20.91 -31.78
C THR A 59 27.14 -21.52 -32.35
N LEU A 60 27.18 -21.94 -33.62
CA LEU A 60 26.07 -22.62 -34.29
C LEU A 60 25.61 -23.88 -33.54
N ARG A 61 26.54 -24.62 -32.91
CA ARG A 61 26.23 -25.80 -32.10
C ARG A 61 25.46 -25.48 -30.81
N HIS A 62 25.62 -24.27 -30.26
CA HIS A 62 24.93 -23.82 -29.04
C HIS A 62 23.77 -22.85 -29.31
N LEU A 63 23.49 -22.55 -30.58
CA LEU A 63 22.40 -21.67 -31.00
C LEU A 63 21.03 -22.02 -30.38
N PRO A 64 20.56 -23.28 -30.33
CA PRO A 64 19.27 -23.59 -29.71
C PRO A 64 19.21 -23.23 -28.22
N PHE A 65 20.33 -23.32 -27.50
CA PHE A 65 20.41 -22.93 -26.09
C PHE A 65 20.34 -21.41 -25.90
N ILE A 66 20.94 -20.63 -26.81
CA ILE A 66 20.88 -19.17 -26.77
C ILE A 66 19.46 -18.67 -27.06
N ILE A 67 18.77 -19.31 -28.02
CA ILE A 67 17.35 -19.01 -28.32
C ILE A 67 16.47 -19.35 -27.10
N PHE A 68 16.74 -20.46 -26.42
CA PHE A 68 16.05 -20.81 -25.19
C PHE A 68 16.24 -19.75 -24.08
N LEU A 69 17.46 -19.25 -23.91
CA LEU A 69 17.74 -18.14 -22.99
C LEU A 69 17.03 -16.85 -23.38
N ALA A 70 17.01 -16.50 -24.67
CA ALA A 70 16.28 -15.35 -25.17
C ALA A 70 14.77 -15.49 -24.93
N PHE A 71 14.23 -16.70 -25.11
CA PHE A 71 12.83 -17.00 -24.82
C PHE A 71 12.51 -16.81 -23.33
N ILE A 72 13.35 -17.32 -22.42
CA ILE A 72 13.20 -17.07 -20.97
C ILE A 72 13.29 -15.59 -20.65
N ALA A 73 14.21 -14.85 -21.29
CA ALA A 73 14.34 -13.41 -21.07
C ALA A 73 13.08 -12.65 -21.47
N ILE A 74 12.46 -13.00 -22.60
CA ILE A 74 11.18 -12.44 -23.03
C ILE A 74 10.07 -12.78 -22.03
N LEU A 75 9.98 -14.05 -21.60
CA LEU A 75 9.00 -14.47 -20.59
C LEU A 75 9.18 -13.73 -19.27
N TYR A 76 10.42 -13.48 -18.86
CA TYR A 76 10.73 -12.74 -17.63
C TYR A 76 10.25 -11.29 -17.71
N ILE A 77 10.58 -10.60 -18.80
CA ILE A 77 10.13 -9.22 -19.01
C ILE A 77 8.59 -9.17 -19.05
N ALA A 78 7.96 -10.09 -19.78
CA ALA A 78 6.50 -10.19 -19.84
C ALA A 78 5.89 -10.40 -18.44
N ASN A 79 6.45 -11.30 -17.64
CA ASN A 79 6.00 -11.55 -16.27
C ASN A 79 6.10 -10.28 -15.39
N GLY A 80 7.18 -9.51 -15.52
CA GLY A 80 7.32 -8.22 -14.84
C GLY A 80 6.15 -7.26 -15.15
N TYR A 81 5.80 -7.10 -16.42
CA TYR A 81 4.65 -6.27 -16.81
C TYR A 81 3.32 -6.80 -16.24
N TYR A 82 3.10 -8.12 -16.26
CA TYR A 82 1.90 -8.71 -15.67
C TYR A 82 1.82 -8.48 -14.16
N ALA A 83 2.95 -8.56 -13.45
CA ALA A 83 3.00 -8.31 -12.01
C ALA A 83 2.63 -6.86 -11.68
N ASP A 84 3.17 -5.89 -12.43
CA ASP A 84 2.86 -4.47 -12.24
C ASP A 84 1.37 -4.16 -12.43
N ASP A 85 0.76 -4.73 -13.47
CA ASP A 85 -0.68 -4.55 -13.73
C ASP A 85 -1.54 -5.19 -12.63
N LYS A 86 -1.15 -6.37 -12.13
CA LYS A 86 -1.85 -7.02 -11.03
C LYS A 86 -1.73 -6.25 -9.71
N ILE A 87 -0.57 -5.66 -9.42
CA ILE A 87 -0.41 -4.83 -8.23
C ILE A 87 -1.34 -3.61 -8.30
N ARG A 88 -1.47 -2.97 -9.46
CA ARG A 88 -2.40 -1.85 -9.66
C ARG A 88 -3.86 -2.28 -9.48
N GLU A 89 -4.22 -3.43 -10.02
CA GLU A 89 -5.56 -4.00 -9.88
C GLU A 89 -5.91 -4.29 -8.41
N VAL A 90 -5.00 -4.94 -7.68
CA VAL A 90 -5.16 -5.23 -6.24
C VAL A 90 -5.35 -3.94 -5.44
N ASN A 91 -4.55 -2.91 -5.71
CA ASN A 91 -4.68 -1.62 -5.03
C ASN A 91 -6.04 -0.96 -5.31
N LYS A 92 -6.52 -1.00 -6.57
CA LYS A 92 -7.84 -0.48 -6.93
C LYS A 92 -8.95 -1.22 -6.20
N ILE A 93 -8.94 -2.56 -6.23
CA ILE A 93 -9.94 -3.39 -5.57
C ILE A 93 -9.92 -3.15 -4.05
N SER A 94 -8.74 -3.05 -3.44
CA SER A 94 -8.60 -2.77 -2.01
C SER A 94 -9.20 -1.41 -1.62
N ASN A 95 -8.99 -0.38 -2.45
CA ASN A 95 -9.60 0.94 -2.22
C ASN A 95 -11.12 0.89 -2.34
N GLN A 96 -11.65 0.20 -3.35
CA GLN A 96 -13.09 0.00 -3.51
C GLN A 96 -13.70 -0.75 -2.33
N LEU A 97 -13.01 -1.79 -1.83
CA LEU A 97 -13.47 -2.52 -0.65
C LEU A 97 -13.51 -1.64 0.60
N LYS A 98 -12.52 -0.75 0.77
CA LYS A 98 -12.47 0.20 1.88
C LYS A 98 -13.62 1.22 1.80
N GLU A 99 -13.87 1.75 0.62
CA GLU A 99 -14.97 2.68 0.35
C GLU A 99 -16.33 2.02 0.64
N LEU A 100 -16.58 0.84 0.07
CA LEU A 100 -17.81 0.09 0.27
C LEU A 100 -18.03 -0.27 1.75
N ARG A 101 -16.96 -0.59 2.47
CA ARG A 101 -17.02 -0.84 3.92
C ARG A 101 -17.39 0.42 4.70
N SER A 102 -16.88 1.58 4.29
CA SER A 102 -17.24 2.87 4.88
C SER A 102 -18.72 3.18 4.68
N GLU A 103 -19.23 3.00 3.45
CA GLU A 103 -20.66 3.17 3.14
C GLU A 103 -21.55 2.23 3.95
N TYR A 104 -21.16 0.96 4.05
CA TYR A 104 -21.88 -0.02 4.88
C TYR A 104 -21.92 0.39 6.36
N ILE A 105 -20.81 0.87 6.92
CA ILE A 105 -20.76 1.32 8.32
C ILE A 105 -21.68 2.53 8.51
N SER A 106 -21.64 3.50 7.60
CA SER A 106 -22.49 4.70 7.68
C SER A 106 -23.98 4.34 7.61
N THR A 107 -24.38 3.61 6.56
CA THR A 107 -25.79 3.21 6.35
C THR A 107 -26.32 2.33 7.48
N LYS A 108 -25.48 1.41 8.00
CA LYS A 108 -25.83 0.62 9.18
C LYS A 108 -25.99 1.48 10.43
N SER A 109 -25.12 2.47 10.62
CA SER A 109 -25.22 3.42 11.74
C SER A 109 -26.52 4.20 11.68
N ASP A 110 -26.92 4.67 10.50
CA ASP A 110 -28.19 5.38 10.30
C ASP A 110 -29.38 4.48 10.65
N LEU A 111 -29.35 3.22 10.21
CA LEU A 111 -30.38 2.24 10.56
C LEU A 111 -30.39 1.93 12.06
N MET A 112 -29.24 1.81 12.71
CA MET A 112 -29.14 1.62 14.16
C MET A 112 -29.69 2.82 14.93
N PHE A 113 -29.43 4.04 14.46
CA PHE A 113 -29.97 5.26 15.05
C PHE A 113 -31.49 5.30 14.91
N ALA A 114 -32.03 5.04 13.72
CA ALA A 114 -33.46 4.98 13.48
C ALA A 114 -34.17 3.85 14.26
N SER A 115 -33.50 2.70 14.41
CA SER A 115 -34.04 1.55 15.15
C SER A 115 -33.88 1.67 16.67
N LYS A 116 -33.21 2.72 17.16
CA LYS A 116 -33.00 2.94 18.59
C LYS A 116 -34.34 3.14 19.28
N GLN A 117 -34.57 2.44 20.39
CA GLN A 117 -35.83 2.49 21.15
C GLN A 117 -36.31 3.92 21.44
N SER A 118 -35.40 4.83 21.79
CA SER A 118 -35.75 6.24 22.03
C SER A 118 -36.19 7.01 20.78
N GLU A 119 -35.60 6.72 19.62
CA GLU A 119 -36.01 7.35 18.35
C GLU A 119 -37.31 6.73 17.84
N VAL A 120 -37.46 5.41 17.97
CA VAL A 120 -38.72 4.72 17.68
C VAL A 120 -39.85 5.25 18.57
N ALA A 121 -39.62 5.40 19.88
CA ALA A 121 -40.61 5.96 20.81
C ALA A 121 -41.02 7.38 20.40
N LYS A 122 -40.06 8.29 20.12
CA LYS A 122 -40.35 9.65 19.61
C LYS A 122 -41.15 9.63 18.30
N SER A 123 -40.81 8.73 17.38
CA SER A 123 -41.54 8.61 16.11
C SER A 123 -42.96 8.07 16.31
N ALA A 124 -43.15 7.15 17.26
CA ALA A 124 -44.43 6.54 17.61
C ALA A 124 -45.32 7.42 18.49
N GLU A 125 -44.76 8.43 19.17
CA GLU A 125 -45.54 9.45 19.90
C GLU A 125 -46.51 10.19 18.97
N LYS A 126 -46.12 10.41 17.70
CA LYS A 126 -47.02 10.99 16.69
C LYS A 126 -48.25 10.11 16.40
N LEU A 127 -48.16 8.81 16.69
CA LEU A 127 -49.24 7.84 16.58
C LEU A 127 -50.00 7.66 17.90
N GLY A 128 -49.68 8.44 18.95
CA GLY A 128 -50.31 8.39 20.27
C GLY A 128 -49.79 7.28 21.19
N LEU A 129 -48.74 6.55 20.79
CA LEU A 129 -48.14 5.46 21.56
C LEU A 129 -47.10 6.02 22.56
N LYS A 130 -47.13 5.56 23.81
CA LYS A 130 -46.20 5.98 24.87
C LYS A 130 -45.36 4.82 25.36
N GLU A 131 -44.10 5.11 25.66
CA GLU A 131 -43.18 4.11 26.21
C GLU A 131 -43.60 3.70 27.63
N PRO A 132 -43.67 2.39 27.93
CA PRO A 132 -43.98 1.91 29.27
C PRO A 132 -42.81 2.19 30.22
N VAL A 133 -43.00 3.13 31.15
CA VAL A 133 -42.01 3.51 32.18
C VAL A 133 -41.96 2.49 33.32
N VAL A 134 -43.01 1.70 33.49
CA VAL A 134 -43.16 0.73 34.58
C VAL A 134 -42.91 -0.68 34.05
N PRO A 135 -42.06 -1.49 34.70
CA PRO A 135 -41.84 -2.88 34.30
C PRO A 135 -43.14 -3.70 34.41
N PRO A 136 -43.38 -4.66 33.50
CA PRO A 136 -44.59 -5.47 33.51
C PRO A 136 -44.65 -6.35 34.76
N ILE A 137 -45.85 -6.42 35.36
CA ILE A 137 -46.10 -7.18 36.58
C ILE A 137 -46.15 -8.67 36.22
N LYS A 138 -45.30 -9.48 36.85
CA LYS A 138 -45.32 -10.94 36.65
C LYS A 138 -46.48 -11.53 37.46
N ILE A 139 -47.57 -11.88 36.79
CA ILE A 139 -48.73 -12.53 37.44
C ILE A 139 -48.32 -13.98 37.74
N LYS A 140 -47.92 -14.24 38.98
CA LYS A 140 -47.78 -15.61 39.51
C LYS A 140 -49.13 -16.01 40.09
N VAL A 141 -49.93 -16.72 39.31
CA VAL A 141 -51.17 -17.33 39.77
C VAL A 141 -50.85 -18.70 40.35
N ASP A 142 -51.13 -18.88 41.64
CA ASP A 142 -51.21 -20.19 42.25
C ASP A 142 -52.57 -20.79 41.89
N SER A 143 -52.58 -21.89 41.15
CA SER A 143 -53.78 -22.51 40.56
C SER A 143 -54.88 -22.86 41.57
N THR A 144 -54.52 -22.95 42.85
CA THR A 144 -55.40 -23.30 43.98
C THR A 144 -56.26 -22.16 44.52
N GLN A 145 -56.03 -20.89 44.13
CA GLN A 145 -56.82 -19.74 44.63
C GLN A 145 -57.82 -19.13 43.63
N LEU A 146 -57.83 -19.61 42.38
CA LEU A 146 -58.68 -19.05 41.32
C LEU A 146 -60.11 -19.59 41.28
N TYR A 147 -60.43 -20.62 42.08
CA TYR A 147 -61.76 -21.20 42.14
C TYR A 147 -62.33 -21.08 43.55
N LYS A 148 -63.13 -20.03 43.77
CA LYS A 148 -64.03 -19.92 44.93
C LYS A 148 -65.44 -20.20 44.43
N PRO A 149 -65.97 -21.44 44.57
CA PRO A 149 -67.36 -21.70 44.22
C PRO A 149 -68.24 -20.83 45.13
N GLY A 150 -69.09 -20.02 44.50
CA GLY A 150 -70.08 -19.19 45.18
C GLY A 150 -70.99 -20.04 46.05
N LYS A 151 -71.44 -19.43 47.16
CA LYS A 151 -72.37 -20.00 48.14
C LYS A 151 -73.63 -20.60 47.49
#